data_AF-A0A3C0TKP7-F1
#
_entry.id   AF-A0A3C0TKP7-F1
#
_cell.length_a   1.000
_cell.length_b   1.000
_cell.length_c   1.000
_cell.angle_alpha   90.00
_cell.angle_beta   90.00
_cell.angle_gamma   90.00
#
_symmetry.space_group_name_H-M   'P 1'
#
loop_
_entity.id
_entity.type
_entity.pdbx_description
1 polymer ?
#
loop_
_entity_poly.entity_id
_entity_poly.type
_entity_poly.pdbx_seq_one_letter_code
_entity_poly.pdbx_strand_id
1 'polypeptide(L)'
;MKSQQLKKILATSSSGNRLTADEGVALLEHADLLTLGEMANGMRKRLHPEQVVTFIVDRNINYTNICVNKCTFCAFYRESGDPEAYLLSKDDIFRKIDETIAQGGTQILMQGGVHPDLGMEYFEDLFSAIKKRFTIQIHALSPSEIFFLAQREKVSIQDTLKRLKAAGLDSIPGAGAEILVDKVREKVSPNKIRWRQWAEVMKTAHGLGMPTTATMMFGSIESGKDIVEHLVRLRELQDDTGGFTAFIPWTYQPANTKLGGRPATAVEYLKTLALSRIMLDNFPNVQASWVTQGAKIAQVALEFGANDFGSTMIEEN
;
A
#
# COMPACT_ATOMS: atom_id res chain seq x y z
N MET A 1 -35.23 0.02 -11.66
CA MET A 1 -34.57 -0.60 -10.48
C MET A 1 -33.18 -0.04 -10.20
N LYS A 2 -32.20 -0.12 -11.13
CA LYS A 2 -30.81 0.34 -10.90
C LYS A 2 -30.68 1.82 -10.44
N SER A 3 -31.43 2.75 -11.04
CA SER A 3 -31.41 4.17 -10.64
C SER A 3 -31.94 4.42 -9.22
N GLN A 4 -32.95 3.67 -8.77
CA GLN A 4 -33.55 3.87 -7.45
C GLN A 4 -32.67 3.30 -6.32
N GLN A 5 -31.96 2.21 -6.60
CA GLN A 5 -30.94 1.67 -5.70
C GLN A 5 -29.76 2.65 -5.56
N LEU A 6 -29.23 3.20 -6.65
CA LEU A 6 -28.18 4.21 -6.59
C LEU A 6 -28.63 5.48 -5.84
N LYS A 7 -29.85 5.95 -6.07
CA LYS A 7 -30.43 7.07 -5.30
C LYS A 7 -30.49 6.79 -3.80
N LYS A 8 -30.83 5.55 -3.40
CA LYS A 8 -30.83 5.15 -1.99
C LYS A 8 -29.42 5.17 -1.41
N ILE A 9 -28.44 4.63 -2.13
CA ILE A 9 -27.03 4.62 -1.71
C ILE A 9 -26.50 6.05 -1.54
N LEU A 10 -26.82 6.93 -2.49
CA LEU A 10 -26.47 8.35 -2.42
C LEU A 10 -27.03 9.00 -1.15
N ALA A 11 -28.31 8.76 -0.83
CA ALA A 11 -28.92 9.26 0.40
C ALA A 11 -28.26 8.71 1.68
N THR A 12 -27.90 7.42 1.69
CA THR A 12 -27.15 6.79 2.79
C THR A 12 -25.79 7.46 3.01
N SER A 13 -25.01 7.64 1.93
CA SER A 13 -23.68 8.28 2.01
C SER A 13 -23.76 9.74 2.45
N SER A 14 -24.70 10.51 1.88
CA SER A 14 -24.92 11.93 2.23
C SER A 14 -25.35 12.13 3.69
N SER A 15 -26.04 11.15 4.27
CA SER A 15 -26.39 11.17 5.71
C SER A 15 -25.26 10.73 6.63
N GLY A 16 -24.08 10.42 6.09
CA GLY A 16 -22.90 9.99 6.85
C GLY A 16 -22.94 8.54 7.31
N ASN A 17 -23.90 7.76 6.83
CA ASN A 17 -24.00 6.35 7.18
C ASN A 17 -22.98 5.51 6.40
N ARG A 18 -22.40 4.53 7.08
CA ARG A 18 -21.44 3.59 6.51
C ARG A 18 -22.11 2.69 5.46
N LEU A 19 -21.47 2.55 4.31
CA LEU A 19 -21.96 1.69 3.23
C LEU A 19 -21.60 0.20 3.44
N THR A 20 -22.53 -0.65 3.02
CA THR A 20 -22.36 -2.11 2.97
C THR A 20 -21.50 -2.54 1.77
N ALA A 21 -21.02 -3.79 1.78
CA ALA A 21 -20.28 -4.36 0.66
C ALA A 21 -21.10 -4.37 -0.64
N ASP A 22 -22.38 -4.76 -0.57
CA ASP A 22 -23.25 -4.82 -1.76
C ASP A 22 -23.49 -3.43 -2.37
N GLU A 23 -23.60 -2.39 -1.54
CA GLU A 23 -23.70 -1.01 -2.01
C GLU A 23 -22.39 -0.55 -2.66
N GLY A 24 -21.23 -0.92 -2.09
CA GLY A 24 -19.93 -0.66 -2.71
C GLY A 24 -19.77 -1.32 -4.08
N VAL A 25 -20.21 -2.58 -4.23
CA VAL A 25 -20.19 -3.28 -5.52
C VAL A 25 -21.12 -2.58 -6.52
N ALA A 26 -22.34 -2.24 -6.10
CA ALA A 26 -23.29 -1.53 -6.95
C ALA A 26 -22.76 -0.15 -7.41
N LEU A 27 -22.05 0.59 -6.54
CA LEU A 27 -21.40 1.83 -6.89
C LEU A 27 -20.31 1.62 -7.95
N LEU A 28 -19.41 0.67 -7.73
CA LEU A 28 -18.31 0.41 -8.68
C LEU A 28 -18.82 0.00 -10.06
N GLU A 29 -19.83 -0.88 -10.10
CA GLU A 29 -20.35 -1.44 -11.36
C GLU A 29 -21.32 -0.51 -12.10
N HIS A 30 -22.04 0.37 -11.40
CA HIS A 30 -23.19 1.07 -11.99
C HIS A 30 -23.17 2.59 -11.87
N ALA A 31 -22.40 3.16 -10.94
CA ALA A 31 -22.27 4.63 -10.89
C ALA A 31 -21.38 5.13 -12.02
N ASP A 32 -21.76 6.27 -12.59
CA ASP A 32 -20.90 7.02 -13.50
C ASP A 32 -19.75 7.69 -12.72
N LEU A 33 -18.72 8.10 -13.46
CA LEU A 33 -17.51 8.66 -12.89
C LEU A 33 -17.78 9.91 -12.07
N LEU A 34 -18.59 10.85 -12.57
CA LEU A 34 -18.79 12.14 -11.92
C LEU A 34 -19.60 12.01 -10.64
N THR A 35 -20.63 11.15 -10.63
CA THR A 35 -21.37 10.82 -9.41
C THR A 35 -20.44 10.28 -8.32
N LEU A 36 -19.52 9.35 -8.66
CA LEU A 36 -18.55 8.84 -7.68
C LEU A 36 -17.58 9.92 -7.20
N GLY A 37 -17.09 10.75 -8.12
CA GLY A 37 -16.20 11.86 -7.80
C GLY A 37 -16.84 12.84 -6.82
N GLU A 38 -18.08 13.26 -7.08
CA GLU A 38 -18.83 14.16 -6.20
C GLU A 38 -19.03 13.57 -4.80
N MET A 39 -19.43 12.30 -4.70
CA MET A 39 -19.58 11.61 -3.42
C MET A 39 -18.25 11.56 -2.64
N ALA A 40 -17.17 11.15 -3.30
CA ALA A 40 -15.87 11.00 -2.67
C ALA A 40 -15.26 12.34 -2.26
N ASN A 41 -15.42 13.39 -3.08
CA ASN A 41 -15.01 14.75 -2.76
C ASN A 41 -15.80 15.32 -1.57
N GLY A 42 -17.11 15.05 -1.52
CA GLY A 42 -17.95 15.40 -0.35
C GLY A 42 -17.41 14.77 0.93
N MET A 43 -17.03 13.49 0.89
CA MET A 43 -16.41 12.80 2.02
C MET A 43 -15.02 13.36 2.38
N ARG A 44 -14.18 13.66 1.37
CA ARG A 44 -12.89 14.33 1.57
C ARG A 44 -13.06 15.65 2.31
N LYS A 45 -13.94 16.53 1.83
CA LYS A 45 -14.20 17.85 2.44
C LYS A 45 -14.78 17.77 3.84
N ARG A 46 -15.57 16.73 4.14
CA ARG A 46 -16.09 16.49 5.48
C ARG A 46 -14.98 16.07 6.46
N LEU A 47 -14.05 15.23 6.02
CA LEU A 47 -12.93 14.75 6.85
C LEU A 47 -11.78 15.77 6.95
N HIS A 48 -11.58 16.57 5.90
CA HIS A 48 -10.48 17.53 5.75
C HIS A 48 -11.03 18.91 5.31
N PRO A 49 -11.77 19.62 6.18
CA PRO A 49 -12.41 20.90 5.86
C PRO A 49 -11.42 22.03 5.53
N GLU A 50 -10.19 21.94 6.03
CA GLU A 50 -9.08 22.84 5.73
C GLU A 50 -8.56 22.70 4.29
N GLN A 51 -8.87 21.57 3.62
CA GLN A 51 -8.50 21.30 2.24
C GLN A 51 -6.98 21.38 1.99
N VAL A 52 -6.18 21.02 3.00
CA VAL A 52 -4.74 20.85 2.88
C VAL A 52 -4.48 19.53 2.15
N VAL A 53 -3.62 19.58 1.15
CA VAL A 53 -3.11 18.39 0.47
C VAL A 53 -1.70 18.12 0.96
N THR A 54 -1.48 16.97 1.58
CA THR A 54 -0.17 16.59 2.10
C THR A 54 0.67 15.90 1.04
N PHE A 55 1.99 15.86 1.28
CA PHE A 55 2.94 15.07 0.51
C PHE A 55 4.14 14.77 1.41
N ILE A 56 4.97 13.82 1.00
CA ILE A 56 6.27 13.55 1.62
C ILE A 56 7.36 13.52 0.56
N VAL A 57 8.53 14.06 0.89
CA VAL A 57 9.74 13.85 0.10
C VAL A 57 10.42 12.60 0.66
N ASP A 58 10.39 11.52 -0.11
CA ASP A 58 10.99 10.26 0.27
C ASP A 58 11.68 9.58 -0.93
N ARG A 59 12.32 8.44 -0.67
CA ARG A 59 12.89 7.60 -1.71
C ARG A 59 12.56 6.13 -1.48
N ASN A 60 12.19 5.45 -2.56
CA ASN A 60 12.18 4.00 -2.62
C ASN A 60 13.62 3.45 -2.67
N ILE A 61 13.97 2.66 -1.67
CA ILE A 61 15.23 1.89 -1.66
C ILE A 61 14.87 0.42 -1.75
N ASN A 62 14.94 -0.09 -2.98
CA ASN A 62 14.83 -1.52 -3.24
C ASN A 62 16.16 -2.19 -2.90
N TYR A 63 16.30 -2.75 -1.69
CA TYR A 63 17.61 -3.24 -1.22
C TYR A 63 18.03 -4.56 -1.88
N THR A 64 17.09 -5.31 -2.45
CA THR A 64 17.34 -6.50 -3.26
C THR A 64 16.15 -6.78 -4.15
N ASN A 65 16.40 -7.38 -5.32
CA ASN A 65 15.37 -7.97 -6.16
C ASN A 65 15.25 -9.50 -6.02
N ILE A 66 16.08 -10.13 -5.18
CA ILE A 66 16.08 -11.58 -4.98
C ILE A 66 14.86 -11.97 -4.14
N CYS A 67 13.98 -12.83 -4.67
CA CYS A 67 12.71 -13.11 -4.01
C CYS A 67 12.23 -14.55 -4.18
N VAL A 68 11.86 -15.19 -3.07
CA VAL A 68 11.26 -16.53 -3.07
C VAL A 68 9.78 -16.56 -3.51
N ASN A 69 9.09 -15.41 -3.51
CA ASN A 69 7.65 -15.38 -3.75
C ASN A 69 7.24 -15.58 -5.22
N LYS A 70 8.11 -15.25 -6.19
CA LYS A 70 7.90 -15.47 -7.64
C LYS A 70 6.51 -15.04 -8.15
N CYS A 71 6.04 -13.86 -7.77
CA CYS A 71 4.71 -13.36 -8.11
C CYS A 71 4.57 -13.15 -9.63
N THR A 72 3.46 -13.55 -10.24
CA THR A 72 3.28 -13.49 -11.70
C THR A 72 3.11 -12.07 -12.22
N PHE A 73 2.64 -11.15 -11.37
CA PHE A 73 2.49 -9.72 -11.66
C PHE A 73 3.77 -8.92 -11.45
N CYS A 74 4.85 -9.52 -10.92
CA CYS A 74 6.04 -8.78 -10.52
C CYS A 74 7.13 -8.90 -11.59
N ALA A 75 7.44 -7.79 -12.26
CA ALA A 75 8.57 -7.70 -13.20
C ALA A 75 9.93 -7.54 -12.50
N PHE A 76 9.91 -7.18 -11.21
CA PHE A 76 11.10 -6.82 -10.44
C PHE A 76 11.88 -8.04 -9.95
N TYR A 77 11.20 -9.13 -9.57
CA TYR A 77 11.86 -10.23 -8.87
C TYR A 77 12.89 -10.96 -9.73
N ARG A 78 13.97 -11.43 -9.11
CA ARG A 78 14.98 -12.32 -9.68
C ARG A 78 15.24 -13.51 -8.75
N GLU A 79 15.77 -14.59 -9.31
CA GLU A 79 16.27 -15.73 -8.52
C GLU A 79 17.74 -15.47 -8.13
N SER A 80 18.24 -16.11 -7.07
CA SER A 80 19.57 -15.80 -6.50
C SER A 80 20.77 -16.01 -7.44
N GLY A 81 20.59 -16.71 -8.56
CA GLY A 81 21.63 -16.92 -9.57
C GLY A 81 21.40 -16.18 -10.88
N ASP A 82 20.37 -15.34 -10.95
CA ASP A 82 20.08 -14.55 -12.14
C ASP A 82 21.13 -13.45 -12.33
N PRO A 83 21.60 -13.17 -13.57
CA PRO A 83 22.57 -12.10 -13.81
C PRO A 83 22.12 -10.69 -13.38
N GLU A 84 20.81 -10.46 -13.30
CA GLU A 84 20.25 -9.19 -12.84
C GLU A 84 19.95 -9.18 -11.33
N ALA A 85 20.24 -10.28 -10.62
CA ALA A 85 20.06 -10.37 -9.17
C ALA A 85 21.04 -9.45 -8.44
N TYR A 86 20.55 -8.72 -7.44
CA TYR A 86 21.40 -7.86 -6.61
C TYR A 86 20.97 -7.83 -5.15
N LEU A 87 21.94 -7.51 -4.29
CA LEU A 87 21.75 -7.08 -2.91
C LEU A 87 22.62 -5.83 -2.73
N LEU A 88 22.01 -4.69 -2.42
CA LEU A 88 22.73 -3.44 -2.26
C LEU A 88 23.67 -3.52 -1.06
N SER A 89 24.85 -2.92 -1.19
CA SER A 89 25.75 -2.73 -0.05
C SER A 89 25.19 -1.67 0.90
N LYS A 90 25.61 -1.70 2.17
CA LYS A 90 25.28 -0.63 3.13
C LYS A 90 25.71 0.75 2.64
N ASP A 91 26.86 0.85 1.99
CA ASP A 91 27.37 2.11 1.44
C ASP A 91 26.49 2.64 0.29
N ASP A 92 25.99 1.75 -0.58
CA ASP A 92 25.04 2.15 -1.62
C ASP A 92 23.72 2.66 -1.02
N ILE A 93 23.21 1.99 0.02
CA ILE A 93 22.02 2.42 0.76
C ILE A 93 22.26 3.78 1.43
N PHE A 94 23.40 3.98 2.09
CA PHE A 94 23.74 5.24 2.74
C PHE A 94 23.87 6.39 1.75
N ARG A 95 24.50 6.16 0.59
CA ARG A 95 24.58 7.16 -0.48
C ARG A 95 23.19 7.55 -0.98
N LYS A 96 22.28 6.58 -1.15
CA LYS A 96 20.88 6.86 -1.53
C LYS A 96 20.14 7.70 -0.47
N ILE A 97 20.41 7.48 0.81
CA ILE A 97 19.86 8.26 1.93
C ILE A 97 20.44 9.69 1.95
N ASP A 98 21.76 9.84 1.78
CA ASP A 98 22.43 11.15 1.66
C ASP A 98 21.80 11.99 0.53
N GLU A 99 21.61 11.38 -0.64
CA GLU A 99 20.93 12.02 -1.78
C GLU A 99 19.48 12.43 -1.46
N THR A 100 18.77 11.61 -0.68
CA THR A 100 17.38 11.88 -0.27
C THR A 100 17.32 13.08 0.66
N ILE A 101 18.20 13.13 1.67
CA ILE A 101 18.29 14.23 2.63
C ILE A 101 18.73 15.53 1.93
N ALA A 102 19.66 15.44 0.97
CA ALA A 102 20.11 16.61 0.20
C ALA A 102 18.98 17.29 -0.59
N GLN A 103 17.90 16.54 -0.89
CA GLN A 103 16.69 17.06 -1.55
C GLN A 103 15.58 17.44 -0.56
N GLY A 104 15.87 17.44 0.75
CA GLY A 104 14.89 17.74 1.81
C GLY A 104 14.01 16.55 2.20
N GLY A 105 14.38 15.34 1.80
CA GLY A 105 13.65 14.12 2.15
C GLY A 105 13.73 13.77 3.63
N THR A 106 12.62 13.30 4.19
CA THR A 106 12.47 12.98 5.62
C THR A 106 12.19 11.51 5.90
N GLN A 107 12.00 10.71 4.85
CA GLN A 107 11.69 9.28 4.94
C GLN A 107 12.41 8.50 3.85
N ILE A 108 12.64 7.22 4.11
CA ILE A 108 12.88 6.20 3.09
C ILE A 108 11.78 5.15 3.15
N LEU A 109 11.31 4.73 1.97
CA LEU A 109 10.53 3.53 1.80
C LEU A 109 11.46 2.39 1.39
N MET A 110 11.83 1.52 2.32
CA MET A 110 12.79 0.44 2.07
C MET A 110 12.10 -0.93 1.99
N GLN A 111 12.09 -1.50 0.80
CA GLN A 111 11.46 -2.79 0.53
C GLN A 111 12.33 -3.62 -0.39
N GLY A 112 12.02 -4.90 -0.56
CA GLY A 112 12.79 -5.73 -1.48
C GLY A 112 12.07 -7.02 -1.79
N GLY A 113 12.78 -7.89 -2.51
CA GLY A 113 12.41 -9.30 -2.56
C GLY A 113 12.53 -9.95 -1.17
N VAL A 114 11.72 -10.97 -0.92
CA VAL A 114 11.89 -11.84 0.25
C VAL A 114 13.12 -12.72 -0.01
N HIS A 115 14.28 -12.20 0.39
CA HIS A 115 15.57 -12.83 0.17
C HIS A 115 15.74 -14.04 1.12
N PRO A 116 16.05 -15.25 0.62
CA PRO A 116 16.11 -16.45 1.45
C PRO A 116 17.19 -16.36 2.55
N ASP A 117 18.33 -15.74 2.24
CA ASP A 117 19.49 -15.69 3.14
C ASP A 117 19.53 -14.48 4.10
N LEU A 118 18.66 -13.48 3.95
CA LEU A 118 18.60 -12.35 4.88
C LEU A 118 17.73 -12.65 6.10
N GLY A 119 18.29 -12.46 7.30
CA GLY A 119 17.64 -12.72 8.58
C GLY A 119 17.51 -11.49 9.43
N MET A 120 17.06 -11.70 10.66
CA MET A 120 16.80 -10.58 11.58
C MET A 120 18.05 -9.73 11.84
N GLU A 121 19.22 -10.35 12.03
CA GLU A 121 20.47 -9.63 12.31
C GLU A 121 20.87 -8.66 11.21
N TYR A 122 20.61 -8.99 9.94
CA TYR A 122 20.88 -8.09 8.82
C TYR A 122 20.06 -6.80 8.92
N PHE A 123 18.75 -6.93 9.19
CA PHE A 123 17.87 -5.78 9.29
C PHE A 123 18.11 -4.97 10.58
N GLU A 124 18.43 -5.64 11.70
CA GLU A 124 18.80 -4.97 12.95
C GLU A 124 20.07 -4.13 12.79
N ASP A 125 21.11 -4.70 12.18
CA ASP A 125 22.36 -4.00 11.88
C ASP A 125 22.14 -2.84 10.91
N LEU A 126 21.40 -3.07 9.81
CA LEU A 126 21.11 -2.05 8.81
C LEU A 126 20.33 -0.87 9.40
N PHE A 127 19.22 -1.13 10.10
CA PHE A 127 18.38 -0.06 10.67
C PHE A 127 19.13 0.70 11.78
N SER A 128 19.87 -0.01 12.64
CA SER A 128 20.67 0.65 13.67
C SER A 128 21.76 1.54 13.07
N ALA A 129 22.43 1.07 12.01
CA ALA A 129 23.44 1.85 11.32
C ALA A 129 22.85 3.09 10.63
N ILE A 130 21.67 2.97 10.00
CA ILE A 130 20.94 4.11 9.43
C ILE A 130 20.61 5.14 10.52
N LYS A 131 20.02 4.72 11.64
CA LYS A 131 19.65 5.62 12.74
C LYS A 131 20.84 6.28 13.43
N LYS A 132 22.01 5.64 13.44
CA LYS A 132 23.24 6.24 13.96
C LYS A 132 23.79 7.34 13.04
N ARG A 133 23.60 7.21 11.73
CA ARG A 133 24.19 8.10 10.73
C ARG A 133 23.23 9.22 10.29
N PHE A 134 21.93 8.96 10.29
CA PHE A 134 20.93 9.82 9.67
C PHE A 134 19.73 10.08 10.58
N THR A 135 19.20 11.30 10.52
CA THR A 135 17.89 11.64 11.08
C THR A 135 16.82 11.48 10.00
N ILE A 136 16.39 10.24 9.77
CA ILE A 136 15.40 9.90 8.74
C ILE A 136 14.40 8.86 9.26
N GLN A 137 13.16 8.92 8.77
CA GLN A 137 12.13 7.92 9.05
C GLN A 137 12.36 6.67 8.18
N ILE A 138 12.29 5.49 8.80
CA ILE A 138 12.42 4.19 8.16
C ILE A 138 11.01 3.60 8.06
N HIS A 139 10.41 3.74 6.88
CA HIS A 139 9.18 3.05 6.49
C HIS A 139 9.57 1.80 5.69
N ALA A 140 9.65 0.64 6.34
CA ALA A 140 10.32 -0.51 5.71
C ALA A 140 9.66 -1.85 5.97
N LEU A 141 9.99 -2.79 5.08
CA LEU A 141 9.55 -4.19 5.06
C LEU A 141 8.04 -4.36 4.86
N SER A 142 7.65 -5.12 3.86
CA SER A 142 6.27 -5.58 3.73
C SER A 142 5.91 -6.57 4.86
N PRO A 143 4.61 -6.75 5.15
CA PRO A 143 4.16 -7.84 6.00
C PRO A 143 4.61 -9.23 5.55
N SER A 144 4.89 -9.42 4.25
CA SER A 144 5.43 -10.69 3.74
C SER A 144 6.87 -10.92 4.20
N GLU A 145 7.70 -9.87 4.21
CA GLU A 145 9.07 -9.93 4.73
C GLU A 145 9.07 -10.15 6.25
N ILE A 146 8.25 -9.41 6.99
CA ILE A 146 8.13 -9.55 8.45
C ILE A 146 7.66 -10.97 8.84
N PHE A 147 6.65 -11.49 8.15
CA PHE A 147 6.18 -12.85 8.39
C PHE A 147 7.25 -13.90 8.07
N PHE A 148 7.98 -13.72 6.96
CA PHE A 148 9.08 -14.60 6.59
C PHE A 148 10.19 -14.60 7.65
N LEU A 149 10.58 -13.42 8.16
CA LEU A 149 11.55 -13.28 9.23
C LEU A 149 11.11 -14.01 10.51
N ALA A 150 9.86 -13.83 10.93
CA ALA A 150 9.31 -14.51 12.10
C ALA A 150 9.40 -16.04 11.96
N GLN A 151 9.04 -16.59 10.79
CA GLN A 151 9.12 -18.02 10.52
C GLN A 151 10.56 -18.54 10.50
N ARG A 152 11.46 -17.81 9.83
CA ARG A 152 12.87 -18.18 9.69
C ARG A 152 13.59 -18.23 11.04
N GLU A 153 13.35 -17.22 11.88
CA GLU A 153 13.96 -17.12 13.20
C GLU A 153 13.21 -17.93 14.27
N LYS A 154 12.06 -18.53 13.92
CA LYS A 154 11.19 -19.29 14.83
C LYS A 154 10.75 -18.49 16.06
N VAL A 155 10.43 -17.21 15.85
CA VAL A 155 9.91 -16.30 16.88
C VAL A 155 8.53 -15.77 16.49
N SER A 156 7.83 -15.18 17.45
CA SER A 156 6.53 -14.56 17.18
C SER A 156 6.67 -13.33 16.28
N ILE A 157 5.59 -12.97 15.56
CA ILE A 157 5.51 -11.70 14.82
C ILE A 157 5.72 -10.52 15.78
N GLN A 158 5.19 -10.62 17.00
CA GLN A 158 5.35 -9.57 18.01
C GLN A 158 6.81 -9.35 18.41
N ASP A 159 7.56 -10.43 18.64
CA ASP A 159 8.98 -10.33 19.01
C ASP A 159 9.83 -9.86 17.82
N THR A 160 9.49 -10.31 16.62
CA THR A 160 10.09 -9.81 15.37
C THR A 160 9.94 -8.30 15.27
N LEU A 161 8.71 -7.78 15.43
CA LEU A 161 8.42 -6.35 15.36
C LEU A 161 9.06 -5.55 16.50
N LYS A 162 9.08 -6.06 17.73
CA LYS A 162 9.77 -5.42 18.86
C LYS A 162 11.27 -5.25 18.57
N ARG A 163 11.91 -6.29 18.03
CA ARG A 163 13.32 -6.28 17.65
C ARG A 163 13.60 -5.27 16.53
N LEU A 164 12.81 -5.29 15.45
CA LEU A 164 12.94 -4.34 14.34
C LEU A 164 12.71 -2.89 14.80
N LYS A 165 11.69 -2.65 15.65
CA LYS A 165 11.40 -1.34 16.25
C LYS A 165 12.58 -0.86 17.11
N ALA A 166 13.14 -1.74 17.95
CA ALA A 166 14.30 -1.41 18.77
C ALA A 166 15.54 -1.08 17.93
N ALA A 167 15.69 -1.70 16.75
CA ALA A 167 16.77 -1.41 15.82
C ALA A 167 16.58 -0.08 15.06
N GLY A 168 15.34 0.43 14.97
CA GLY A 168 15.06 1.73 14.36
C GLY A 168 13.92 1.74 13.33
N LEU A 169 13.18 0.65 13.13
CA LEU A 169 12.01 0.66 12.26
C LEU A 169 10.91 1.56 12.84
N ASP A 170 10.49 2.59 12.10
CA ASP A 170 9.49 3.55 12.59
C ASP A 170 8.06 3.16 12.18
N SER A 171 7.89 2.62 10.98
CA SER A 171 6.56 2.30 10.43
C SER A 171 6.64 1.21 9.35
N ILE A 172 5.49 0.60 9.03
CA ILE A 172 5.42 -0.53 8.09
C ILE A 172 4.56 -0.17 6.88
N PRO A 173 5.07 -0.33 5.64
CA PRO A 173 4.30 -0.09 4.43
C PRO A 173 3.22 -1.15 4.23
N GLY A 174 2.09 -0.72 3.66
CA GLY A 174 0.98 -1.58 3.26
C GLY A 174 1.25 -2.50 2.09
N ALA A 175 2.49 -2.56 1.59
CA ALA A 175 2.84 -3.35 0.42
C ALA A 175 2.59 -4.85 0.65
N GLY A 176 2.43 -5.59 -0.44
CA GLY A 176 2.13 -7.01 -0.38
C GLY A 176 0.71 -7.39 0.01
N ALA A 177 -0.16 -6.39 0.16
CA ALA A 177 -1.59 -6.56 0.23
C ALA A 177 -2.19 -7.00 -1.13
N GLU A 178 -1.71 -6.44 -2.25
CA GLU A 178 -2.28 -6.65 -3.59
C GLU A 178 -3.81 -6.57 -3.55
N ILE A 179 -4.49 -7.71 -3.75
CA ILE A 179 -5.86 -7.95 -3.36
C ILE A 179 -5.86 -8.88 -2.15
N LEU A 180 -6.38 -8.40 -1.02
CA LEU A 180 -6.56 -9.19 0.21
C LEU A 180 -7.76 -10.12 0.05
N VAL A 181 -7.76 -11.01 -0.96
CA VAL A 181 -8.73 -12.08 -1.18
C VAL A 181 -7.98 -13.32 -1.67
N ASP A 182 -8.00 -14.41 -0.89
CA ASP A 182 -7.06 -15.52 -1.09
C ASP A 182 -7.20 -16.19 -2.46
N LYS A 183 -8.42 -16.32 -3.01
CA LYS A 183 -8.63 -16.87 -4.36
C LYS A 183 -7.91 -16.07 -5.47
N VAL A 184 -7.71 -14.76 -5.26
CA VAL A 184 -6.93 -13.90 -6.18
C VAL A 184 -5.45 -14.11 -5.91
N ARG A 185 -5.03 -14.06 -4.64
CA ARG A 185 -3.63 -14.25 -4.21
C ARG A 185 -3.06 -15.59 -4.66
N GLU A 186 -3.84 -16.66 -4.61
CA GLU A 186 -3.43 -18.00 -5.07
C GLU A 186 -3.07 -18.03 -6.55
N LYS A 187 -3.73 -17.20 -7.37
CA LYS A 187 -3.46 -17.14 -8.80
C LYS A 187 -2.25 -16.26 -9.13
N VAL A 188 -2.08 -15.15 -8.42
CA VAL A 188 -1.09 -14.11 -8.79
C VAL A 188 0.20 -14.14 -7.95
N SER A 189 0.13 -14.67 -6.73
CA SER A 189 1.25 -14.75 -5.79
C SER A 189 1.11 -15.96 -4.85
N PRO A 190 1.13 -17.20 -5.38
CA PRO A 190 0.81 -18.40 -4.60
C PRO A 190 1.74 -18.63 -3.40
N ASN A 191 3.01 -18.23 -3.51
CA ASN A 191 4.04 -18.42 -2.46
C ASN A 191 4.05 -17.30 -1.41
N LYS A 192 3.29 -16.23 -1.62
CA LYS A 192 3.19 -15.12 -0.67
C LYS A 192 2.19 -15.48 0.43
N ILE A 193 2.29 -14.80 1.58
CA ILE A 193 1.35 -14.96 2.69
C ILE A 193 -0.12 -14.74 2.26
N ARG A 194 -1.05 -15.35 2.98
CA ARG A 194 -2.51 -15.14 2.83
C ARG A 194 -2.97 -13.88 3.54
N TRP A 195 -4.22 -13.45 3.29
CA TRP A 195 -4.70 -12.16 3.82
C TRP A 195 -4.71 -12.12 5.35
N ARG A 196 -5.01 -13.24 6.04
CA ARG A 196 -5.05 -13.28 7.51
C ARG A 196 -3.67 -13.10 8.13
N GLN A 197 -2.64 -13.65 7.49
CA GLN A 197 -1.25 -13.45 7.93
C GLN A 197 -0.81 -12.01 7.71
N TRP A 198 -1.22 -11.40 6.59
CA TRP A 198 -0.98 -9.96 6.36
C TRP A 198 -1.67 -9.12 7.45
N ALA A 199 -2.93 -9.42 7.76
CA ALA A 199 -3.70 -8.75 8.79
C ALA A 199 -3.09 -8.93 10.19
N GLU A 200 -2.60 -10.12 10.52
CA GLU A 200 -1.94 -10.41 11.81
C GLU A 200 -0.71 -9.53 12.02
N VAL A 201 0.13 -9.36 10.98
CA VAL A 201 1.29 -8.46 11.05
C VAL A 201 0.85 -7.02 11.31
N MET A 202 -0.12 -6.51 10.57
CA MET A 202 -0.61 -5.13 10.75
C MET A 202 -1.23 -4.92 12.13
N LYS A 203 -2.10 -5.84 12.59
CA LYS A 203 -2.68 -5.76 13.94
C LYS A 203 -1.60 -5.77 15.02
N THR A 204 -0.59 -6.63 14.87
CA THR A 204 0.50 -6.72 15.84
C THR A 204 1.33 -5.44 15.87
N ALA A 205 1.61 -4.85 14.70
CA ALA A 205 2.29 -3.57 14.60
C ALA A 205 1.51 -2.44 15.28
N HIS A 206 0.20 -2.35 15.02
CA HIS A 206 -0.68 -1.36 15.65
C HIS A 206 -0.73 -1.54 17.17
N GLY A 207 -0.80 -2.79 17.67
CA GLY A 207 -0.73 -3.09 19.10
C GLY A 207 0.59 -2.71 19.77
N LEU A 208 1.67 -2.54 18.99
CA LEU A 208 2.96 -2.02 19.44
C LEU A 208 3.08 -0.49 19.23
N GLY A 209 2.00 0.19 18.84
CA GLY A 209 1.96 1.62 18.55
C GLY A 209 2.76 2.01 17.31
N MET A 210 3.01 1.08 16.39
CA MET A 210 3.67 1.38 15.12
C MET A 210 2.62 1.76 14.07
N PRO A 211 2.71 2.95 13.46
CA PRO A 211 1.82 3.30 12.37
C PRO A 211 2.13 2.46 11.12
N THR A 212 1.10 2.16 10.34
CA THR A 212 1.26 1.48 9.06
C THR A 212 0.44 2.16 7.97
N THR A 213 0.70 1.81 6.71
CA THR A 213 -0.17 2.17 5.58
C THR A 213 -0.86 0.92 5.05
N ALA A 214 -1.89 1.09 4.23
CA ALA A 214 -2.52 0.00 3.50
C ALA A 214 -2.50 0.30 1.99
N THR A 215 -2.24 -0.73 1.18
CA THR A 215 -2.20 -0.55 -0.29
C THR A 215 -3.16 -1.51 -0.98
N MET A 216 -3.58 -1.16 -2.19
CA MET A 216 -4.29 -2.07 -3.07
C MET A 216 -3.76 -1.91 -4.49
N MET A 217 -3.15 -2.98 -4.99
CA MET A 217 -2.85 -3.12 -6.42
C MET A 217 -4.08 -3.70 -7.11
N PHE A 218 -4.63 -2.97 -8.08
CA PHE A 218 -5.82 -3.39 -8.82
C PHE A 218 -5.65 -3.14 -10.33
N GLY A 219 -6.62 -3.58 -11.13
CA GLY A 219 -6.55 -3.68 -12.58
C GLY A 219 -5.86 -4.95 -13.08
N SER A 220 -5.77 -6.00 -12.23
CA SER A 220 -5.14 -7.27 -12.60
C SER A 220 -6.18 -8.31 -13.04
N ILE A 221 -6.43 -9.35 -12.24
CA ILE A 221 -7.42 -10.41 -12.52
C ILE A 221 -8.66 -10.34 -11.62
N GLU A 222 -8.65 -9.43 -10.65
CA GLU A 222 -9.69 -9.34 -9.63
C GLU A 222 -10.99 -8.75 -10.20
N SER A 223 -12.11 -9.13 -9.58
CA SER A 223 -13.42 -8.57 -9.88
C SER A 223 -13.72 -7.33 -9.02
N GLY A 224 -14.75 -6.57 -9.38
CA GLY A 224 -15.23 -5.46 -8.54
C GLY A 224 -15.64 -5.91 -7.12
N LYS A 225 -16.11 -7.15 -6.98
CA LYS A 225 -16.41 -7.76 -5.66
C LYS A 225 -15.14 -7.96 -4.83
N ASP A 226 -14.04 -8.35 -5.47
CA ASP A 226 -12.77 -8.58 -4.79
C ASP A 226 -12.12 -7.27 -4.32
N ILE A 227 -12.26 -6.20 -5.13
CA ILE A 227 -11.89 -4.83 -4.74
C ILE A 227 -12.67 -4.41 -3.49
N VAL A 228 -13.99 -4.59 -3.50
CA VAL A 228 -14.82 -4.19 -2.35
C VAL A 228 -14.52 -5.05 -1.12
N GLU A 229 -14.31 -6.35 -1.29
CA GLU A 229 -13.93 -7.25 -0.20
C GLU A 229 -12.58 -6.85 0.43
N HIS A 230 -11.60 -6.44 -0.39
CA HIS A 230 -10.35 -5.86 0.10
C HIS A 230 -10.62 -4.63 0.98
N LEU A 231 -11.40 -3.66 0.48
CA LEU A 231 -11.70 -2.42 1.19
C LEU A 231 -12.45 -2.68 2.52
N VAL A 232 -13.40 -3.60 2.53
CA VAL A 232 -14.12 -4.00 3.75
C VAL A 232 -13.17 -4.60 4.77
N ARG A 233 -12.26 -5.49 4.36
CA ARG A 233 -11.25 -6.06 5.27
C ARG A 233 -10.35 -4.99 5.87
N LEU A 234 -9.87 -4.05 5.08
CA LEU A 234 -9.07 -2.93 5.59
C LEU A 234 -9.86 -2.07 6.58
N ARG A 235 -11.11 -1.74 6.25
CA ARG A 235 -12.00 -0.98 7.12
C ARG A 235 -12.21 -1.68 8.47
N GLU A 236 -12.49 -2.97 8.47
CA GLU A 236 -12.68 -3.76 9.70
C GLU A 236 -11.40 -3.84 10.53
N LEU A 237 -10.23 -3.97 9.88
CA LEU A 237 -8.94 -3.92 10.58
C LEU A 237 -8.69 -2.54 11.21
N GLN A 238 -9.07 -1.48 10.51
CA GLN A 238 -8.96 -0.12 11.01
C GLN A 238 -9.95 0.16 12.15
N ASP A 239 -11.16 -0.40 12.13
CA ASP A 239 -12.10 -0.32 13.26
C ASP A 239 -11.53 -0.99 14.52
N ASP A 240 -10.80 -2.10 14.35
CA ASP A 240 -10.20 -2.87 15.45
C ASP A 240 -8.97 -2.16 16.07
N THR A 241 -8.16 -1.49 15.25
CA THR A 241 -6.82 -1.07 15.68
C THR A 241 -6.47 0.40 15.44
N GLY A 242 -7.14 1.09 14.51
CA GLY A 242 -6.93 2.51 14.22
C GLY A 242 -5.52 2.90 13.73
N GLY A 243 -4.64 1.94 13.43
CA GLY A 243 -3.22 2.21 13.19
C GLY A 243 -2.83 2.55 11.75
N PHE A 244 -3.75 2.43 10.79
CA PHE A 244 -3.48 2.84 9.41
C PHE A 244 -3.53 4.37 9.26
N THR A 245 -2.47 4.94 8.68
CA THR A 245 -2.34 6.38 8.45
C THR A 245 -2.79 6.81 7.06
N ALA A 246 -2.72 5.91 6.07
CA ALA A 246 -3.13 6.18 4.70
C ALA A 246 -3.51 4.90 3.96
N PHE A 247 -4.42 5.04 3.01
CA PHE A 247 -4.72 4.04 1.99
C PHE A 247 -4.21 4.48 0.61
N ILE A 248 -3.57 3.57 -0.11
CA ILE A 248 -2.94 3.85 -1.41
C ILE A 248 -3.45 2.85 -2.47
N PRO A 249 -4.43 3.21 -3.29
CA PRO A 249 -4.79 2.43 -4.47
C PRO A 249 -3.84 2.77 -5.62
N TRP A 250 -3.29 1.74 -6.27
CA TRP A 250 -2.41 1.91 -7.43
C TRP A 250 -2.69 0.84 -8.48
N THR A 251 -2.41 1.17 -9.74
CA THR A 251 -2.75 0.28 -10.85
C THR A 251 -1.63 -0.69 -11.15
N TYR A 252 -2.01 -1.94 -11.41
CA TYR A 252 -1.16 -2.96 -11.97
C TYR A 252 -0.40 -2.48 -13.22
N GLN A 253 0.89 -2.79 -13.28
CA GLN A 253 1.78 -2.49 -14.41
C GLN A 253 2.11 -3.80 -15.16
N PRO A 254 1.50 -4.07 -16.33
CA PRO A 254 1.63 -5.38 -16.99
C PRO A 254 2.96 -5.58 -17.73
N ALA A 255 3.71 -4.51 -18.00
CA ALA A 255 4.95 -4.57 -18.75
C ALA A 255 5.97 -5.51 -18.08
N ASN A 256 6.58 -6.41 -18.85
CA ASN A 256 7.61 -7.35 -18.39
C ASN A 256 7.16 -8.31 -17.27
N THR A 257 5.85 -8.56 -17.13
CA THR A 257 5.30 -9.51 -16.16
C THR A 257 4.88 -10.81 -16.83
N LYS A 258 4.81 -11.91 -16.06
CA LYS A 258 4.27 -13.19 -16.54
C LYS A 258 2.74 -13.15 -16.67
N LEU A 259 2.08 -12.33 -15.87
CA LEU A 259 0.62 -12.21 -15.85
C LEU A 259 0.10 -11.49 -17.11
N GLY A 260 0.87 -10.56 -17.68
CA GLY A 260 0.50 -9.83 -18.89
C GLY A 260 -0.76 -8.99 -18.68
N GLY A 261 -1.56 -8.80 -19.74
CA GLY A 261 -2.80 -8.03 -19.69
C GLY A 261 -2.64 -6.57 -20.14
N ARG A 262 -3.54 -5.71 -19.68
CA ARG A 262 -3.55 -4.27 -20.00
C ARG A 262 -3.48 -3.43 -18.72
N PRO A 263 -2.94 -2.22 -18.77
CA PRO A 263 -3.06 -1.29 -17.66
C PRO A 263 -4.53 -0.88 -17.48
N ALA A 264 -4.89 -0.53 -16.25
CA ALA A 264 -6.13 0.16 -15.96
C ALA A 264 -6.11 1.56 -16.61
N THR A 265 -7.26 2.01 -17.09
CA THR A 265 -7.45 3.37 -17.61
C THR A 265 -7.52 4.37 -16.45
N ALA A 266 -7.28 5.65 -16.76
CA ALA A 266 -7.46 6.72 -15.77
C ALA A 266 -8.89 6.76 -15.20
N VAL A 267 -9.91 6.39 -15.98
CA VAL A 267 -11.31 6.30 -15.51
C VAL A 267 -11.47 5.17 -14.51
N GLU A 268 -10.94 3.97 -14.79
CA GLU A 268 -10.94 2.85 -13.85
C GLU A 268 -10.22 3.23 -12.56
N TYR A 269 -9.09 3.95 -12.66
CA TYR A 269 -8.37 4.44 -11.50
C TYR A 269 -9.17 5.42 -10.65
N LEU A 270 -9.73 6.47 -11.26
CA LEU A 270 -10.51 7.47 -10.53
C LEU A 270 -11.77 6.88 -9.90
N LYS A 271 -12.44 5.92 -10.56
CA LYS A 271 -13.57 5.18 -9.97
C LYS A 271 -13.16 4.38 -8.74
N THR A 272 -12.04 3.65 -8.82
CA THR A 272 -11.53 2.86 -7.68
C THR A 272 -11.08 3.75 -6.52
N LEU A 273 -10.38 4.85 -6.79
CA LEU A 273 -9.95 5.81 -5.78
C LEU A 273 -11.16 6.46 -5.09
N ALA A 274 -12.16 6.92 -5.85
CA ALA A 274 -13.39 7.47 -5.30
C ALA A 274 -14.14 6.46 -4.45
N LEU A 275 -14.31 5.23 -4.94
CA LEU A 275 -14.91 4.15 -4.16
C LEU A 275 -14.14 3.90 -2.86
N SER A 276 -12.81 3.94 -2.90
CA SER A 276 -11.97 3.71 -1.72
C SER A 276 -12.21 4.78 -0.66
N ARG A 277 -12.27 6.07 -1.02
CA ARG A 277 -12.66 7.15 -0.09
C ARG A 277 -14.07 6.95 0.46
N ILE A 278 -15.01 6.48 -0.37
CA ILE A 278 -16.39 6.25 0.05
C ILE A 278 -16.51 5.08 1.03
N MET A 279 -15.81 3.98 0.76
CA MET A 279 -15.89 2.76 1.55
C MET A 279 -15.05 2.82 2.82
N LEU A 280 -13.87 3.45 2.78
CA LEU A 280 -12.94 3.58 3.91
C LEU A 280 -13.25 4.83 4.74
N ASP A 281 -14.44 4.88 5.33
CA ASP A 281 -14.90 6.02 6.15
C ASP A 281 -14.04 6.29 7.40
N ASN A 282 -13.21 5.33 7.80
CA ASN A 282 -12.33 5.37 8.97
C ASN A 282 -10.83 5.49 8.62
N PHE A 283 -10.48 5.69 7.34
CA PHE A 283 -9.11 6.04 6.94
C PHE A 283 -8.97 7.56 6.81
N PRO A 284 -8.03 8.19 7.53
CA PRO A 284 -7.85 9.63 7.43
C PRO A 284 -7.43 10.00 6.00
N ASN A 285 -6.39 9.36 5.47
CA ASN A 285 -5.78 9.76 4.20
C ASN A 285 -6.00 8.73 3.09
N VAL A 286 -6.29 9.24 1.89
CA VAL A 286 -6.28 8.45 0.64
C VAL A 286 -5.31 9.12 -0.32
N GLN A 287 -4.30 8.36 -0.76
CA GLN A 287 -3.24 8.89 -1.60
C GLN A 287 -3.57 8.83 -3.09
N ALA A 288 -3.17 9.87 -3.82
CA ALA A 288 -3.14 9.86 -5.28
C ALA A 288 -1.85 9.18 -5.77
N SER A 289 -1.98 8.18 -6.64
CA SER A 289 -0.86 7.42 -7.20
C SER A 289 -0.28 8.11 -8.42
N TRP A 290 0.38 9.25 -8.22
CA TRP A 290 0.95 10.01 -9.33
C TRP A 290 2.10 9.33 -10.07
N VAL A 291 2.73 8.32 -9.47
CA VAL A 291 3.83 7.57 -10.10
C VAL A 291 3.27 6.67 -11.18
N THR A 292 2.16 5.98 -10.89
CA THR A 292 1.51 5.12 -11.88
C THR A 292 0.60 5.88 -12.83
N GLN A 293 0.04 7.03 -12.41
CA GLN A 293 -0.97 7.77 -13.18
C GLN A 293 -0.47 9.08 -13.81
N GLY A 294 0.69 9.56 -13.39
CA GLY A 294 1.22 10.88 -13.77
C GLY A 294 0.56 12.05 -13.03
N ALA A 295 1.23 13.21 -13.08
CA ALA A 295 0.84 14.42 -12.35
C ALA A 295 -0.57 14.95 -12.70
N LYS A 296 -0.99 14.84 -13.97
CA LYS A 296 -2.30 15.35 -14.41
C LYS A 296 -3.45 14.58 -13.77
N ILE A 297 -3.37 13.25 -13.76
CA ILE A 297 -4.42 12.42 -13.13
C ILE A 297 -4.37 12.56 -11.61
N ALA A 298 -3.20 12.71 -11.01
CA ALA A 298 -3.08 12.96 -9.59
C ALA A 298 -3.79 14.25 -9.15
N GLN A 299 -3.65 15.34 -9.90
CA GLN A 299 -4.39 16.58 -9.65
C GLN A 299 -5.90 16.37 -9.73
N VAL A 300 -6.37 15.65 -10.76
CA VAL A 300 -7.79 15.30 -10.89
C VAL A 300 -8.26 14.44 -9.71
N ALA A 301 -7.43 13.49 -9.23
CA ALA A 301 -7.78 12.58 -8.14
C ALA A 301 -8.12 13.29 -6.82
N LEU A 302 -7.66 14.52 -6.61
CA LEU A 302 -8.08 15.34 -5.47
C LEU A 302 -9.59 15.57 -5.48
N GLU A 303 -10.18 15.83 -6.64
CA GLU A 303 -11.64 15.97 -6.81
C GLU A 303 -12.38 14.63 -6.82
N PHE A 304 -11.66 13.53 -6.64
CA PHE A 304 -12.20 12.17 -6.50
C PHE A 304 -11.93 11.57 -5.12
N GLY A 305 -11.54 12.39 -4.14
CA GLY A 305 -11.47 11.99 -2.73
C GLY A 305 -10.07 11.76 -2.15
N ALA A 306 -9.03 11.89 -2.97
CA ALA A 306 -7.65 11.92 -2.49
C ALA A 306 -7.38 13.23 -1.74
N ASN A 307 -6.54 13.17 -0.71
CA ASN A 307 -6.11 14.35 0.06
C ASN A 307 -4.61 14.35 0.36
N ASP A 308 -3.88 13.39 -0.22
CA ASP A 308 -2.46 13.19 0.00
C ASP A 308 -1.82 12.79 -1.33
N PHE A 309 -0.74 13.45 -1.75
CA PHE A 309 0.02 13.06 -2.93
C PHE A 309 1.01 11.93 -2.64
N GLY A 310 1.16 11.55 -1.37
CA GLY A 310 2.12 10.53 -0.96
C GLY A 310 3.56 10.97 -1.26
N SER A 311 4.37 10.00 -1.65
CA SER A 311 5.79 10.21 -1.91
C SER A 311 6.07 10.92 -3.23
N THR A 312 6.80 12.03 -3.17
CA THR A 312 7.46 12.70 -4.31
C THR A 312 8.72 11.93 -4.71
N MET A 313 8.55 10.75 -5.31
CA MET A 313 9.66 9.84 -5.58
C MET A 313 10.74 10.47 -6.47
N ILE A 314 11.98 10.43 -6.00
CA ILE A 314 13.18 10.92 -6.70
C ILE A 314 13.59 9.94 -7.83
N GLU A 315 13.28 8.64 -7.70
CA GLU A 315 13.61 7.56 -8.64
C GLU A 315 12.65 6.38 -8.46
N GLU A 316 12.29 5.68 -9.55
CA GLU A 316 11.55 4.40 -9.50
C GLU A 316 12.37 3.32 -10.26
N ASN A 317 13.27 2.66 -9.52
CA ASN A 317 14.22 1.61 -9.94
C ASN A 317 15.47 2.06 -10.70
#